data_AF-A7E3H2-F1
#
_entry.id   AF-A7E3H2-F1
#
_cell.length_a   1.000
_cell.length_b   1.000
_cell.length_c   1.000
_cell.angle_alpha   90.00
_cell.angle_beta   90.00
_cell.angle_gamma   90.00
#
_symmetry.space_group_name_H-M   'P 1'
#
loop_
_entity.id
_entity.type
_entity.pdbx_description
1 polymer ?
#
loop_
_entity_poly.entity_id
_entity_poly.type
_entity_poly.pdbx_seq_one_letter_code
_entity_poly.pdbx_strand_id
1 'polypeptide(L)'
;MKYLGVWVPPENENFARKFYKVFMMTLQHLFLFFQIIYIVEVWGDLEAVSQASYLLFTQACLCFKITVFQINMNKLKELLKQMNGYVFQPKNINQENIYIFILSIIKVQATRIKRLLFAFMISSQLTCGMWALKPLFDDVGSRKFPFDM
;
A
#
# COMPACT_ATOMS: atom_id res chain seq x y z
N MET A 1 5.39 -5.73 0.53
CA MET A 1 4.28 -6.03 1.47
C MET A 1 4.81 -6.30 2.89
N LYS A 2 5.62 -7.34 3.15
CA LYS A 2 6.16 -7.62 4.51
C LYS A 2 6.86 -6.43 5.17
N TYR A 3 7.69 -5.69 4.43
CA TYR A 3 8.42 -4.53 4.93
C TYR A 3 7.57 -3.25 5.09
N LEU A 4 6.40 -3.19 4.46
CA LEU A 4 5.52 -2.01 4.45
C LEU A 4 4.52 -2.00 5.62
N GLY A 5 4.68 -2.86 6.63
CA GLY A 5 3.77 -2.95 7.78
C GLY A 5 2.39 -3.58 7.48
N VAL A 6 2.02 -3.71 6.20
CA VAL A 6 0.79 -4.38 5.74
C VAL A 6 1.09 -5.85 5.45
N TRP A 7 1.14 -6.68 6.50
CA TRP A 7 1.33 -8.12 6.36
C TRP A 7 0.24 -8.91 7.12
N VAL A 8 -0.05 -10.13 6.65
CA VAL A 8 -0.98 -11.07 7.31
C VAL A 8 -0.28 -11.70 8.52
N PRO A 9 -0.62 -11.34 9.77
CA PRO A 9 0.10 -11.81 10.95
C PRO A 9 0.04 -13.34 11.05
N PRO A 10 1.19 -14.03 11.27
CA PRO A 10 1.18 -15.47 11.58
C PRO A 10 0.38 -15.71 12.87
N GLU A 11 -0.10 -16.93 13.09
CA GLU A 11 -0.91 -17.26 14.27
C GLU A 11 -0.16 -16.98 15.59
N ASN A 12 1.17 -17.12 15.60
CA ASN A 12 2.03 -16.78 16.72
C ASN A 12 2.81 -15.48 16.42
N GLU A 13 2.16 -14.34 16.58
CA GLU A 13 2.74 -13.04 16.28
C GLU A 13 3.59 -12.50 17.45
N ASN A 14 4.88 -12.32 17.23
CA ASN A 14 5.77 -11.68 18.21
C ASN A 14 5.31 -10.24 18.51
N PHE A 15 5.42 -9.84 19.78
CA PHE A 15 5.05 -8.49 20.24
C PHE A 15 5.71 -7.36 19.42
N ALA A 16 7.00 -7.48 19.11
CA ALA A 16 7.74 -6.50 18.30
C ALA A 16 7.12 -6.28 16.91
N ARG A 17 6.56 -7.33 16.34
CA ARG A 17 5.95 -7.38 15.01
C ARG A 17 4.59 -6.66 15.02
N LYS A 18 3.80 -6.88 16.06
CA LYS A 18 2.55 -6.15 16.32
C LYS A 18 2.81 -4.66 16.57
N PHE A 19 3.83 -4.33 17.35
CA PHE A 19 4.24 -2.95 17.60
C PHE A 19 4.65 -2.23 16.32
N TYR A 20 5.50 -2.84 15.49
CA TYR A 20 5.93 -2.27 14.21
C TYR A 20 4.75 -1.94 13.29
N LYS A 21 3.75 -2.82 13.23
CA LYS A 21 2.53 -2.60 12.45
C LYS A 21 1.73 -1.38 12.95
N VAL A 22 1.53 -1.29 14.27
CA VAL A 22 0.82 -0.15 14.88
C VAL A 22 1.60 1.14 14.62
N PHE A 23 2.91 1.12 14.85
CA PHE A 23 3.80 2.25 14.60
C PHE A 23 3.71 2.77 13.15
N MET A 24 3.78 1.87 12.16
CA MET A 24 3.65 2.25 10.74
C MET A 24 2.27 2.83 10.41
N MET A 25 1.19 2.27 10.98
CA MET A 25 -0.16 2.81 10.80
C MET A 25 -0.29 4.20 11.43
N THR A 26 0.27 4.42 12.62
CA THR A 26 0.27 5.72 13.30
C THR A 26 1.01 6.77 12.49
N LEU A 27 2.20 6.45 11.95
CA LEU A 27 2.95 7.37 11.09
C LEU A 27 2.14 7.81 9.86
N GLN A 28 1.40 6.89 9.25
CA GLN A 28 0.59 7.18 8.08
C GLN A 28 -0.59 8.12 8.37
N HIS A 29 -1.24 7.96 9.53
CA HIS A 29 -2.33 8.86 9.96
C HIS A 29 -1.79 10.22 10.42
N LEU A 30 -0.61 10.24 11.03
CA LEU A 30 0.05 11.47 11.43
C LEU A 30 0.40 12.33 10.21
N PHE A 31 0.86 11.72 9.12
CA PHE A 31 1.07 12.40 7.85
C PHE A 31 -0.20 13.09 7.34
N LEU A 32 -1.34 12.39 7.35
CA LEU A 32 -2.64 12.99 6.97
C LEU A 32 -3.01 14.18 7.85
N PHE A 33 -2.78 14.08 9.15
CA PHE A 33 -3.09 15.15 10.08
C PHE A 33 -2.25 16.41 9.78
N PHE A 34 -0.95 16.26 9.56
CA PHE A 34 -0.09 17.38 9.16
C PHE A 34 -0.48 17.98 7.81
N GLN A 35 -0.92 17.14 6.86
CA GLN A 35 -1.40 17.60 5.56
C GLN A 35 -2.65 18.49 5.69
N ILE A 36 -3.56 18.17 6.62
CA ILE A 36 -4.75 19.00 6.90
C ILE A 36 -4.32 20.34 7.50
N ILE A 37 -3.39 20.35 8.45
CA ILE A 37 -2.85 21.60 9.03
C ILE A 37 -2.24 22.48 7.94
N TYR A 38 -1.44 21.90 7.05
CA TYR A 38 -0.82 22.64 5.94
C TYR A 38 -1.86 23.29 5.01
N ILE A 39 -2.97 22.60 4.71
CA ILE A 39 -4.05 23.19 3.90
C ILE A 39 -4.69 24.40 4.59
N VAL A 40 -4.81 24.37 5.93
CA VAL A 40 -5.34 25.49 6.71
C VAL A 40 -4.34 26.67 6.74
N GLU A 41 -3.04 26.39 6.77
CA GLU A 41 -2.00 27.43 6.76
C GLU A 41 -1.92 28.16 5.42
N VAL A 42 -2.03 27.42 4.31
CA VAL A 42 -1.98 27.98 2.94
C VAL A 42 -3.36 28.46 2.47
N TRP A 43 -4.31 28.65 3.39
CA TRP A 43 -5.67 29.10 3.11
C TRP A 43 -5.69 30.53 2.57
N GLY A 44 -5.60 30.66 1.25
CA GLY A 44 -5.50 31.93 0.54
C GLY A 44 -4.93 31.78 -0.87
N ASP A 45 -4.07 30.78 -1.07
CA ASP A 45 -3.59 30.39 -2.40
C ASP A 45 -4.37 29.18 -2.91
N LEU A 46 -5.30 29.43 -3.84
CA LEU A 46 -6.15 28.39 -4.42
C LEU A 46 -5.34 27.30 -5.14
N GLU A 47 -4.22 27.65 -5.76
CA GLU A 47 -3.39 26.70 -6.50
C GLU A 47 -2.67 25.76 -5.53
N ALA A 48 -2.04 26.32 -4.49
CA ALA A 48 -1.36 25.53 -3.47
C ALA A 48 -2.34 24.68 -2.64
N VAL A 49 -3.53 25.20 -2.32
CA VAL A 49 -4.61 24.43 -1.66
C VAL A 49 -5.08 23.27 -2.53
N SER A 50 -5.24 23.47 -3.84
CA SER A 50 -5.65 22.42 -4.78
C SER A 50 -4.62 21.28 -4.85
N GLN A 51 -3.33 21.63 -4.96
CA GLN A 51 -2.24 20.64 -4.98
C GLN A 51 -2.16 19.86 -3.66
N ALA A 52 -2.24 20.56 -2.52
CA ALA A 52 -2.22 19.94 -1.19
C ALA A 52 -3.42 19.03 -0.96
N SER A 53 -4.60 19.42 -1.46
CA SER A 53 -5.84 18.63 -1.39
C SER A 53 -5.77 17.35 -2.24
N TYR A 54 -5.16 17.42 -3.43
CA TYR A 54 -4.92 16.21 -4.25
C TYR A 54 -4.06 15.18 -3.50
N LEU A 55 -2.98 15.62 -2.89
CA LEU A 55 -2.12 14.75 -2.06
C LEU A 55 -2.88 14.22 -0.84
N LEU A 56 -3.67 15.05 -0.17
CA LEU A 56 -4.51 14.63 0.96
C LEU A 56 -5.46 13.50 0.56
N PHE A 57 -6.23 13.67 -0.53
CA PHE A 57 -7.24 12.69 -0.93
C PHE A 57 -6.62 11.37 -1.38
N THR A 58 -5.52 11.41 -2.13
CA THR A 58 -4.83 10.18 -2.57
C THR A 58 -4.30 9.39 -1.36
N GLN A 59 -3.72 10.07 -0.38
CA GLN A 59 -3.21 9.42 0.84
C GLN A 59 -4.34 8.99 1.78
N ALA A 60 -5.45 9.73 1.85
CA ALA A 60 -6.63 9.36 2.62
C ALA A 60 -7.25 8.06 2.09
N CYS A 61 -7.35 7.92 0.76
CA CYS A 61 -7.83 6.70 0.12
C CYS A 61 -6.92 5.50 0.42
N LEU A 62 -5.60 5.71 0.43
CA LEU A 62 -4.62 4.68 0.82
C LEU A 62 -4.84 4.25 2.28
N CYS A 63 -4.91 5.20 3.20
CA CYS A 63 -5.13 4.91 4.63
C CYS A 63 -6.43 4.14 4.85
N PHE A 64 -7.51 4.59 4.20
CA PHE A 64 -8.81 3.92 4.27
C PHE A 64 -8.74 2.47 3.80
N LYS A 65 -8.16 2.21 2.62
CA LYS A 65 -7.99 0.85 2.09
C LYS A 65 -7.19 -0.04 3.03
N ILE A 66 -6.11 0.47 3.61
CA ILE A 66 -5.28 -0.30 4.55
C ILE A 66 -6.05 -0.59 5.83
N THR A 67 -6.74 0.38 6.41
CA THR A 67 -7.54 0.20 7.63
C THR A 67 -8.64 -0.84 7.41
N VAL A 68 -9.39 -0.76 6.32
CA VAL A 68 -10.43 -1.74 5.96
C VAL A 68 -9.83 -3.15 5.78
N PHE A 69 -8.68 -3.26 5.12
CA PHE A 69 -7.98 -4.53 4.95
C PHE A 69 -7.53 -5.11 6.30
N GLN A 70 -7.02 -4.29 7.20
CA GLN A 70 -6.59 -4.73 8.53
C GLN A 70 -7.76 -5.18 9.42
N ILE A 71 -8.90 -4.49 9.36
CA ILE A 71 -10.12 -4.88 10.08
C ILE A 71 -10.65 -6.22 9.57
N ASN A 72 -10.65 -6.43 8.24
CA ASN A 72 -11.14 -7.66 7.63
C ASN A 72 -10.08 -8.77 7.55
N MET A 73 -8.91 -8.60 8.17
CA MET A 73 -7.79 -9.54 8.12
C MET A 73 -8.17 -10.94 8.64
N ASN A 74 -9.02 -11.01 9.66
CA ASN A 74 -9.46 -12.29 10.22
C ASN A 74 -10.29 -13.10 9.21
N LYS A 75 -11.16 -12.44 8.44
CA LYS A 75 -11.92 -13.08 7.36
C LYS A 75 -11.00 -13.60 6.25
N LEU A 76 -9.96 -12.84 5.90
CA LEU A 76 -8.95 -13.28 4.94
C LEU A 76 -8.21 -14.53 5.43
N LYS A 77 -7.83 -14.59 6.71
CA LYS A 77 -7.19 -15.78 7.31
C LYS A 77 -8.11 -17.00 7.24
N GLU A 78 -9.39 -16.81 7.56
CA GLU A 78 -10.37 -17.88 7.50
C GLU A 78 -10.56 -18.42 6.08
N LEU A 79 -10.65 -17.54 5.08
CA LEU A 79 -10.71 -17.94 3.66
C LEU A 79 -9.46 -18.75 3.25
N LEU A 80 -8.26 -18.33 3.66
CA LEU A 80 -7.03 -19.06 3.39
C LEU A 80 -7.03 -20.44 4.06
N LYS A 81 -7.58 -20.56 5.27
CA LYS A 81 -7.73 -21.83 5.97
C LYS A 81 -8.74 -22.75 5.28
N GLN A 82 -9.88 -22.22 4.85
CA GLN A 82 -10.89 -22.95 4.10
C GLN A 82 -10.36 -23.46 2.75
N MET A 83 -9.52 -22.68 2.07
CA MET A 83 -8.88 -23.08 0.81
C MET A 83 -7.95 -24.29 0.98
N ASN A 84 -7.37 -24.49 2.17
CA ASN A 84 -6.59 -25.68 2.53
C ASN A 84 -7.44 -26.80 3.18
N GLY A 85 -8.76 -26.64 3.22
CA GLY A 85 -9.68 -27.57 3.86
C GLY A 85 -9.80 -28.90 3.12
N TYR A 86 -10.19 -29.93 3.87
CA TYR A 86 -10.37 -31.30 3.37
C TYR A 86 -11.38 -31.41 2.22
N VAL A 87 -12.31 -30.45 2.08
CA VAL A 87 -13.28 -30.37 0.99
C VAL A 87 -12.61 -30.16 -0.38
N PHE A 88 -11.46 -29.48 -0.41
CA PHE A 88 -10.71 -29.19 -1.63
C PHE A 88 -9.60 -30.20 -1.93
N GLN A 89 -9.44 -31.25 -1.10
CA GLN A 89 -8.44 -32.29 -1.33
C GLN A 89 -8.98 -33.37 -2.28
N PRO A 90 -8.17 -33.85 -3.24
CA PRO A 90 -8.60 -34.92 -4.15
C PRO A 90 -8.78 -36.24 -3.38
N LYS A 91 -9.89 -36.94 -3.62
CA LYS A 91 -10.20 -38.24 -2.98
C LYS A 91 -10.04 -39.43 -3.92
N ASN A 92 -10.07 -39.20 -5.23
CA ASN A 92 -9.91 -40.20 -6.28
C ASN A 92 -8.77 -39.84 -7.24
N ILE A 93 -8.14 -40.85 -7.86
CA ILE A 93 -7.05 -40.67 -8.84
C ILE A 93 -7.46 -39.77 -10.03
N ASN A 94 -8.70 -39.89 -10.53
CA ASN A 94 -9.20 -39.00 -11.58
C ASN A 94 -9.40 -37.55 -11.09
N GLN A 95 -9.78 -37.37 -9.82
CA GLN A 95 -9.89 -36.04 -9.20
C GLN A 95 -8.50 -35.45 -8.92
N GLU A 96 -7.50 -36.28 -8.66
CA GLU A 96 -6.11 -35.86 -8.47
C GLU A 96 -5.53 -35.25 -9.75
N ASN A 97 -5.76 -35.89 -10.90
CA ASN A 97 -5.33 -35.34 -12.21
C ASN A 97 -6.01 -33.99 -12.52
N ILE A 98 -7.32 -33.87 -12.26
CA ILE A 98 -8.07 -32.62 -12.43
C ILE A 98 -7.59 -31.55 -11.44
N TYR A 99 -7.34 -31.94 -10.18
CA TYR A 99 -6.81 -31.05 -9.15
C TYR A 99 -5.43 -30.51 -9.53
N ILE A 100 -4.50 -31.37 -9.99
CA ILE A 100 -3.18 -30.98 -10.47
C ILE A 100 -3.30 -30.01 -11.67
N PHE A 101 -4.22 -30.27 -12.59
CA PHE A 101 -4.47 -29.39 -13.73
C PHE A 101 -5.01 -28.00 -13.31
N ILE A 102 -6.03 -27.96 -12.46
CA ILE A 102 -6.60 -26.71 -11.93
C ILE A 102 -5.56 -25.93 -11.14
N LEU A 103 -4.77 -26.61 -10.31
CA LEU A 103 -3.73 -26.00 -9.49
C LEU A 103 -2.60 -25.44 -10.36
N SER A 104 -2.31 -26.08 -11.49
CA SER A 104 -1.37 -25.56 -12.51
C SER A 104 -1.90 -24.28 -13.16
N ILE A 105 -3.18 -24.21 -13.52
CA ILE A 105 -3.82 -23.00 -14.05
C ILE A 105 -3.75 -21.86 -13.03
N ILE A 106 -4.13 -22.13 -11.78
CA ILE A 106 -4.10 -21.13 -10.70
C ILE A 106 -2.67 -20.63 -10.48
N LYS A 107 -1.67 -21.51 -10.48
CA LYS A 107 -0.24 -21.13 -10.37
C LYS A 107 0.21 -20.21 -11.51
N VAL A 108 -0.19 -20.51 -12.74
CA VAL A 108 0.13 -19.66 -13.91
C VAL A 108 -0.52 -18.28 -13.74
N GLN A 109 -1.80 -18.21 -13.38
CA GLN A 109 -2.50 -16.94 -13.18
C GLN A 109 -1.92 -16.14 -12.01
N ALA A 110 -1.64 -16.79 -10.88
CA ALA A 110 -1.01 -16.17 -9.73
C ALA A 110 0.36 -15.58 -10.09
N THR A 111 1.14 -16.28 -10.94
CA THR A 111 2.44 -15.79 -11.43
C THR A 111 2.27 -14.56 -12.31
N ARG A 112 1.28 -14.55 -13.21
CA ARG A 112 0.97 -13.38 -14.05
C ARG A 112 0.55 -12.17 -13.21
N ILE A 113 -0.35 -12.37 -12.26
CA ILE A 113 -0.80 -11.31 -11.33
C ILE A 113 0.38 -10.78 -10.52
N LYS A 114 1.23 -11.67 -9.99
CA LYS A 114 2.42 -11.27 -9.24
C LYS A 114 3.37 -10.41 -10.07
N ARG A 115 3.57 -10.74 -11.36
CA ARG A 115 4.40 -9.95 -12.27
C ARG A 115 3.79 -8.57 -12.55
N LEU A 116 2.49 -8.49 -12.77
CA LEU A 116 1.77 -7.23 -12.95
C LEU A 116 1.87 -6.34 -11.70
N LEU A 117 1.64 -6.91 -10.52
CA LEU A 117 1.78 -6.19 -9.25
C LEU A 117 3.22 -5.71 -9.03
N PHE A 118 4.21 -6.49 -9.42
CA PHE A 118 5.61 -6.10 -9.32
C PHE A 118 5.95 -4.93 -10.26
N ALA A 119 5.49 -4.98 -11.50
CA ALA A 119 5.65 -3.87 -12.46
C ALA A 119 4.97 -2.58 -11.94
N PHE A 120 3.75 -2.70 -11.42
CA PHE A 120 3.02 -1.58 -10.81
C PHE A 120 3.75 -1.02 -9.58
N MET A 121 4.33 -1.88 -8.74
CA MET A 121 5.13 -1.44 -7.60
C MET A 121 6.36 -0.66 -8.07
N ILE A 122 7.10 -1.15 -9.08
CA ILE A 122 8.25 -0.42 -9.63
C ILE A 122 7.84 0.96 -10.14
N SER A 123 6.77 1.02 -10.95
CA SER A 123 6.31 2.31 -11.50
C SER A 123 5.92 3.27 -10.38
N SER A 124 5.24 2.79 -9.34
CA SER A 124 4.87 3.64 -8.18
C SER A 124 6.10 4.19 -7.46
N GLN A 125 7.16 3.39 -7.26
CA GLN A 125 8.38 3.85 -6.60
C GLN A 125 9.14 4.86 -7.47
N LEU A 126 9.18 4.64 -8.78
CA LEU A 126 9.78 5.61 -9.72
C LEU A 126 9.02 6.94 -9.70
N THR A 127 7.68 6.91 -9.67
CA THR A 127 6.88 8.12 -9.53
C THR A 127 7.18 8.83 -8.21
N CYS A 128 7.17 8.12 -7.07
CA CYS A 128 7.51 8.72 -5.78
C CYS A 128 8.94 9.29 -5.75
N GLY A 129 9.91 8.58 -6.34
CA GLY A 129 11.28 9.05 -6.48
C GLY A 129 11.37 10.31 -7.33
N MET A 130 10.63 10.38 -8.43
CA MET A 130 10.55 11.56 -9.27
C MET A 130 9.91 12.75 -8.53
N TRP A 131 8.86 12.50 -7.73
CA TRP A 131 8.28 13.54 -6.86
C TRP A 131 9.26 14.04 -5.79
N ALA A 132 10.10 13.17 -5.23
CA ALA A 132 11.13 13.56 -4.26
C ALA A 132 12.30 14.31 -4.91
N LEU A 133 12.63 13.99 -6.17
CA LEU A 133 13.67 14.66 -6.94
C LEU A 133 13.18 15.96 -7.60
N LYS A 134 11.88 16.12 -7.81
CA LYS A 134 11.30 17.31 -8.45
C LYS A 134 11.79 18.62 -7.81
N PRO A 135 11.80 18.81 -6.49
CA PRO A 135 12.32 20.05 -5.87
C PRO A 135 13.83 20.28 -6.07
N LEU A 136 14.60 19.25 -6.41
CA LEU A 136 16.05 19.36 -6.66
C LEU A 136 16.33 19.87 -8.09
N PHE A 137 15.44 19.56 -9.03
CA PHE A 137 15.57 19.92 -10.45
C PHE A 137 14.67 21.09 -10.87
N ASP A 138 13.58 21.33 -10.16
CA ASP A 138 12.81 22.57 -10.22
C ASP A 138 13.61 23.67 -9.51
N ASP A 139 14.73 24.06 -10.14
CA ASP A 139 15.40 25.30 -9.82
C ASP A 139 14.40 26.41 -10.10
N VAL A 140 13.90 27.00 -9.02
CA VAL A 140 13.14 28.25 -9.07
C VAL A 140 14.13 29.26 -9.63
N GLY A 141 14.12 29.43 -10.96
CA GLY A 141 14.89 30.43 -11.66
C GLY A 141 14.69 31.77 -10.95
N SER A 142 15.76 32.27 -10.35
CA SER A 142 15.84 33.33 -9.34
C SER A 142 15.55 32.91 -7.88
N ARG A 143 16.60 32.42 -7.20
CA ARG A 143 16.82 32.82 -5.80
C ARG A 143 16.92 34.35 -5.75
N LYS A 144 15.79 35.05 -5.62
CA LYS A 144 15.82 36.44 -5.15
C LYS A 144 16.16 36.41 -3.67
N PHE A 145 17.33 36.96 -3.32
CA PHE A 145 17.59 37.29 -1.94
C PHE A 145 16.50 38.24 -1.44
N PRO A 146 16.08 38.17 -0.16
CA PRO A 146 15.08 39.09 0.40
C PRO A 146 15.55 40.55 0.48
N PHE A 147 16.80 40.84 0.09
CA PHE A 147 17.32 42.18 -0.10
C PHE A 147 18.09 42.22 -1.42
N ASP A 148 17.61 43.02 -2.36
CA ASP A 148 18.42 43.53 -3.46
C ASP A 148 19.35 44.60 -2.87
N MET A 149 20.67 44.43 -3.01
CA MET A 149 21.65 45.52 -2.85
C MET A 149 21.79 46.29 -4.15
#